data_AF-A0A0M8K9B2-F1
#
_entry.id   AF-A0A0M8K9B2-F1
#
_cell.length_a   1.000
_cell.length_b   1.000
_cell.length_c   1.000
_cell.angle_alpha   90.00
_cell.angle_beta   90.00
_cell.angle_gamma   90.00
#
_symmetry.space_group_name_H-M   'P 1'
#
loop_
_entity.id
_entity.type
_entity.pdbx_description
1 polymer ?
#
loop_
_entity_poly.entity_id
_entity_poly.type
_entity_poly.pdbx_seq_one_letter_code
_entity_poly.pdbx_strand_id
1 'polypeptide(L)'
;MKVSNPIPTWGGDDPETVDEAERRIPAFLRHQDRLVSAADFSDITERTPGVDIGRVDVLPLFHPDRPTTTSAGVVTVMVIPKYDPLYPDAPRPNKLFLDTVCAHLNPRRLVTTEVHVRGPIYKRLWVSVGVNVIAGRDIAPVHDAVRQAVRTFLSPLVGGFDETGWPRDTQVDTNTLLAVVARVDGVQSVNEVQLGLETGGALDSIAMQGLELPHLVGISVASGSARPLDTVRGTTPPGDGDSPRLFPVPVVPESC
;
A
#
# COMPACT_ATOMS: atom_id res chain seq x y z
N MET A 1 49.19 1.05 -2.17
CA MET A 1 47.90 0.60 -2.73
C MET A 1 46.81 1.10 -1.80
N LYS A 2 45.85 1.91 -2.28
CA LYS A 2 44.80 2.50 -1.45
C LYS A 2 43.51 1.73 -1.71
N VAL A 3 42.93 1.13 -0.68
CA VAL A 3 41.65 0.41 -0.77
C VAL A 3 40.54 1.42 -0.52
N SER A 4 39.53 1.45 -1.39
CA SER A 4 38.31 2.25 -1.23
C SER A 4 37.10 1.38 -1.49
N ASN A 5 36.06 1.51 -0.65
CA ASN A 5 34.79 0.86 -0.86
C ASN A 5 33.87 1.79 -1.67
N PRO A 6 33.51 1.47 -2.93
CA PRO A 6 32.68 2.32 -3.77
C PRO A 6 31.19 2.22 -3.44
N ILE A 7 30.78 1.25 -2.61
CA ILE A 7 29.40 0.98 -2.25
C ILE A 7 29.15 1.30 -0.77
N PRO A 8 28.03 1.96 -0.42
CA PRO A 8 27.63 2.12 0.97
C PRO A 8 27.54 0.77 1.69
N THR A 9 27.91 0.72 2.96
CA THR A 9 27.63 -0.44 3.82
C THR A 9 26.13 -0.50 4.10
N TRP A 10 25.55 -1.70 4.04
CA TRP A 10 24.14 -1.95 4.34
C TRP A 10 23.98 -2.90 5.53
N GLY A 11 22.81 -2.89 6.17
CA GLY A 11 22.45 -3.82 7.24
C GLY A 11 22.99 -3.49 8.63
N GLY A 12 23.55 -2.29 8.83
CA GLY A 12 23.76 -1.72 10.15
C GLY A 12 22.45 -1.15 10.68
N ASP A 13 22.19 -1.34 11.96
CA ASP A 13 21.08 -0.71 12.68
C ASP A 13 21.64 0.09 13.85
N ASP A 14 20.92 1.12 14.28
CA ASP A 14 21.31 1.92 15.43
C ASP A 14 21.25 1.08 16.72
N PRO A 15 22.07 1.37 17.74
CA PRO A 15 22.02 0.62 18.99
C PRO A 15 20.66 0.83 19.67
N GLU A 16 20.04 -0.29 20.08
CA GLU A 16 18.80 -0.27 20.85
C GLU A 16 18.94 0.60 22.11
N THR A 17 17.97 1.49 22.32
CA THR A 17 17.90 2.35 23.49
C THR A 17 17.40 1.59 24.72
N VAL A 18 17.67 2.12 25.92
CA VAL A 18 17.18 1.51 27.17
C VAL A 18 15.65 1.44 27.20
N ASP A 19 14.98 2.50 26.76
CA ASP A 19 13.51 2.57 26.73
C ASP A 19 12.90 1.53 25.76
N GLU A 20 13.54 1.28 24.61
CA GLU A 20 13.14 0.24 23.68
C GLU A 20 13.34 -1.14 24.29
N ALA A 21 14.49 -1.38 24.93
CA ALA A 21 14.79 -2.63 25.61
C ALA A 21 13.78 -2.90 26.74
N GLU A 22 13.44 -1.91 27.56
CA GLU A 22 12.45 -2.04 28.65
C GLU A 22 11.06 -2.41 28.13
N ARG A 23 10.65 -1.90 26.96
CA ARG A 23 9.40 -2.30 26.29
C ARG A 23 9.49 -3.71 25.71
N ARG A 24 10.64 -4.10 25.17
CA ARG A 24 10.84 -5.38 24.46
C ARG A 24 11.03 -6.58 25.40
N ILE A 25 11.78 -6.43 26.50
CA ILE A 25 12.17 -7.54 27.40
C ILE A 25 10.95 -8.31 27.95
N PRO A 26 9.87 -7.66 28.44
CA PRO A 26 8.71 -8.38 28.95
C PRO A 26 8.02 -9.26 27.90
N ALA A 27 7.93 -8.77 26.66
CA ALA A 27 7.36 -9.53 25.56
C ALA A 27 8.21 -10.79 25.27
N PHE A 28 9.53 -10.64 25.20
CA PHE A 28 10.46 -11.75 25.00
C PHE A 28 10.31 -12.85 26.07
N LEU A 29 10.24 -12.46 27.34
CA LEU A 29 10.05 -13.40 28.45
C LEU A 29 8.68 -14.07 28.45
N ARG A 30 7.64 -13.37 27.98
CA ARG A 30 6.28 -13.89 27.88
C ARG A 30 6.17 -14.99 26.83
N HIS A 31 6.63 -14.72 25.61
CA HIS A 31 6.44 -15.65 24.49
C HIS A 31 7.46 -16.82 24.50
N GLN A 32 8.64 -16.64 25.13
CA GLN A 32 9.70 -17.66 25.20
C GLN A 32 10.05 -18.23 23.82
N ASP A 33 10.13 -17.35 22.83
CA ASP A 33 10.38 -17.69 21.41
C ASP A 33 9.37 -18.66 20.76
N ARG A 34 8.10 -18.64 21.19
CA ARG A 34 7.01 -19.47 20.63
C ARG A 34 5.89 -18.63 20.00
N LEU A 35 5.34 -19.13 18.88
CA LEU A 35 4.25 -18.49 18.14
C LEU A 35 2.88 -18.99 18.64
N VAL A 36 2.34 -18.36 19.69
CA VAL A 36 1.08 -18.78 20.33
C VAL A 36 -0.06 -17.82 20.04
N SER A 37 0.16 -16.53 20.31
CA SER A 37 -0.82 -15.45 20.13
C SER A 37 -0.48 -14.56 18.94
N ALA A 38 -1.45 -13.81 18.44
CA ALA A 38 -1.23 -12.87 17.33
C ALA A 38 -0.11 -11.84 17.65
N ALA A 39 0.00 -11.41 18.91
CA ALA A 39 1.09 -10.54 19.36
C ALA A 39 2.45 -11.25 19.24
N ASP A 40 2.56 -12.50 19.67
CA ASP A 40 3.81 -13.26 19.55
C ASP A 40 4.23 -13.43 18.08
N PHE A 41 3.26 -13.64 17.17
CA PHE A 41 3.52 -13.69 15.74
C PHE A 41 4.06 -12.35 15.22
N SER A 42 3.49 -11.21 15.62
CA SER A 42 4.01 -9.89 15.23
C SER A 42 5.43 -9.69 15.75
N ASP A 43 5.61 -9.82 17.07
CA ASP A 43 6.86 -9.54 17.78
C ASP A 43 8.03 -10.40 17.29
N ILE A 44 7.78 -11.69 17.04
CA ILE A 44 8.82 -12.62 16.55
C ILE A 44 9.10 -12.35 15.07
N THR A 45 8.08 -12.07 14.27
CA THR A 45 8.27 -11.79 12.83
C THR A 45 9.12 -10.55 12.62
N GLU A 46 8.85 -9.46 13.35
CA GLU A 46 9.61 -8.19 13.27
C GLU A 46 11.11 -8.37 13.57
N ARG A 47 11.49 -9.41 14.33
CA ARG A 47 12.89 -9.71 14.70
C ARG A 47 13.59 -10.65 13.72
N THR A 48 12.99 -10.92 12.56
CA THR A 48 13.59 -11.81 11.56
C THR A 48 14.94 -11.26 11.12
N PRO A 49 16.06 -11.98 11.33
CA PRO A 49 17.38 -11.49 10.97
C PRO A 49 17.55 -11.41 9.46
N GLY A 50 18.24 -10.38 8.98
CA GLY A 50 18.62 -10.21 7.57
C GLY A 50 17.54 -9.64 6.67
N VAL A 51 16.39 -9.23 7.23
CA VAL A 51 15.34 -8.51 6.50
C VAL A 51 14.89 -7.29 7.31
N ASP A 52 14.50 -6.23 6.61
CA ASP A 52 13.99 -5.00 7.23
C ASP A 52 12.47 -4.93 7.01
N ILE A 53 11.72 -5.26 8.06
CA ILE A 53 10.26 -5.34 8.04
C ILE A 53 9.70 -4.01 8.53
N GLY A 54 8.86 -3.38 7.71
CA GLY A 54 8.20 -2.12 8.05
C GLY A 54 6.86 -2.30 8.76
N ARG A 55 6.16 -3.40 8.45
CA ARG A 55 4.88 -3.73 9.07
C ARG A 55 4.59 -5.22 9.01
N VAL A 56 4.00 -5.74 10.08
CA VAL A 56 3.47 -7.10 10.17
C VAL A 56 1.98 -7.03 10.51
N ASP A 57 1.16 -7.73 9.73
CA ASP A 57 -0.24 -7.97 10.09
C ASP A 57 -0.45 -9.48 10.22
N VAL A 58 -1.05 -9.91 11.34
CA VAL A 58 -1.32 -11.32 11.62
C VAL A 58 -2.81 -11.61 11.40
N LEU A 59 -3.10 -12.64 10.61
CA LEU A 59 -4.44 -13.08 10.25
C LEU A 59 -4.68 -14.50 10.78
N PRO A 60 -5.25 -14.65 11.98
CA PRO A 60 -5.65 -15.94 12.51
C PRO A 60 -6.79 -16.55 11.70
N LEU A 61 -6.80 -17.89 11.56
CA LEU A 61 -7.82 -18.67 10.87
C LEU A 61 -7.99 -18.34 9.37
N PHE A 62 -7.03 -17.63 8.79
CA PHE A 62 -7.06 -17.19 7.41
C PHE A 62 -6.09 -18.02 6.58
N HIS A 63 -6.60 -18.68 5.54
CA HIS A 63 -5.80 -19.39 4.55
C HIS A 63 -5.72 -18.57 3.26
N PRO A 64 -4.52 -18.25 2.74
CA PRO A 64 -4.37 -17.30 1.63
C PRO A 64 -5.01 -17.80 0.32
N ASP A 65 -4.99 -19.11 0.07
CA ASP A 65 -5.60 -19.71 -1.13
C ASP A 65 -7.10 -20.02 -0.95
N ARG A 66 -7.67 -19.79 0.25
CA ARG A 66 -9.09 -20.00 0.56
C ARG A 66 -9.63 -18.85 1.43
N PRO A 67 -9.57 -17.60 0.95
CA PRO A 67 -9.82 -16.41 1.77
C PRO A 67 -11.26 -16.29 2.28
N THR A 68 -12.21 -16.98 1.65
CA THR A 68 -13.64 -16.95 2.02
C THR A 68 -14.01 -17.95 3.12
N THR A 69 -13.11 -18.86 3.49
CA THR A 69 -13.38 -19.95 4.43
C THR A 69 -12.44 -19.89 5.62
N THR A 70 -13.01 -19.87 6.82
CA THR A 70 -12.26 -19.97 8.07
C THR A 70 -11.55 -21.31 8.16
N SER A 71 -10.23 -21.29 8.32
CA SER A 71 -9.39 -22.49 8.36
C SER A 71 -8.78 -22.67 9.75
N ALA A 72 -9.26 -23.66 10.49
CA ALA A 72 -8.78 -23.93 11.85
C ALA A 72 -7.31 -24.36 11.84
N GLY A 73 -6.52 -23.86 12.79
CA GLY A 73 -5.10 -24.17 12.90
C GLY A 73 -4.21 -23.48 11.87
N VAL A 74 -4.75 -22.59 11.03
CA VAL A 74 -3.99 -21.82 10.05
C VAL A 74 -3.79 -20.38 10.54
N VAL A 75 -2.58 -19.85 10.39
CA VAL A 75 -2.26 -18.44 10.63
C VAL A 75 -1.50 -17.91 9.43
N THR A 76 -1.97 -16.80 8.87
CA THR A 76 -1.24 -16.09 7.82
C THR A 76 -0.60 -14.84 8.40
N VAL A 77 0.67 -14.66 8.14
CA VAL A 77 1.44 -13.46 8.49
C VAL A 77 1.69 -12.69 7.20
N MET A 78 1.09 -11.50 7.11
CA MET A 78 1.36 -10.54 6.04
C MET A 78 2.56 -9.69 6.46
N VAL A 79 3.57 -9.63 5.61
CA VAL A 79 4.78 -8.83 5.84
C VAL A 79 4.98 -7.80 4.76
N ILE A 80 5.32 -6.58 5.16
CA ILE A 80 5.61 -5.46 4.27
C ILE A 80 7.04 -4.98 4.55
N PRO A 81 7.94 -4.96 3.55
CA PRO A 81 9.27 -4.41 3.73
C PRO A 81 9.22 -2.93 4.12
N LYS A 82 10.17 -2.49 4.95
CA LYS A 82 10.28 -1.08 5.34
C LYS A 82 10.66 -0.19 4.16
N TYR A 83 11.44 -0.74 3.23
CA TYR A 83 11.90 -0.05 2.04
C TYR A 83 11.89 -0.97 0.81
N ASP A 84 11.36 -0.45 -0.29
CA ASP A 84 11.42 -1.07 -1.61
C ASP A 84 11.81 0.00 -2.64
N PRO A 85 13.00 -0.07 -3.25
CA PRO A 85 13.46 0.94 -4.19
C PRO A 85 12.67 0.95 -5.51
N LEU A 86 12.01 -0.15 -5.87
CA LEU A 86 11.23 -0.25 -7.10
C LEU A 86 9.82 0.30 -6.91
N TYR A 87 9.22 0.06 -5.74
CA TYR A 87 7.85 0.44 -5.42
C TYR A 87 7.76 1.12 -4.05
N PRO A 88 8.26 2.36 -3.91
CA PRO A 88 8.33 3.04 -2.61
C PRO A 88 6.96 3.27 -1.96
N ASP A 89 5.89 3.45 -2.75
CA ASP A 89 4.54 3.68 -2.22
C ASP A 89 3.77 2.40 -1.89
N ALA A 90 4.21 1.27 -2.45
CA ALA A 90 3.60 -0.03 -2.25
C ALA A 90 4.70 -1.10 -2.17
N PRO A 91 5.48 -1.13 -1.08
CA PRO A 91 6.62 -2.03 -0.92
C PRO A 91 6.22 -3.50 -1.02
N ARG A 92 6.95 -4.28 -1.82
CA ARG A 92 6.62 -5.69 -2.04
C ARG A 92 7.74 -6.60 -1.53
N PRO A 93 7.43 -7.57 -0.65
CA PRO A 93 8.43 -8.54 -0.25
C PRO A 93 8.75 -9.44 -1.45
N ASN A 94 10.03 -9.56 -1.78
CA ASN A 94 10.48 -10.52 -2.78
C ASN A 94 10.52 -11.94 -2.20
N LYS A 95 10.81 -12.94 -3.05
CA LYS A 95 10.84 -14.34 -2.62
C LYS A 95 11.85 -14.61 -1.51
N LEU A 96 13.06 -14.04 -1.59
CA LEU A 96 14.10 -14.23 -0.58
C LEU A 96 13.66 -13.67 0.78
N PHE A 97 12.99 -12.52 0.79
CA PHE A 97 12.42 -11.90 1.98
C PHE A 97 11.41 -12.85 2.64
N LEU A 98 10.44 -13.36 1.86
CA LEU A 98 9.41 -14.29 2.34
C LEU A 98 10.01 -15.61 2.84
N ASP A 99 10.97 -16.17 2.12
CA ASP A 99 11.65 -17.42 2.48
C ASP A 99 12.44 -17.25 3.79
N THR A 100 13.09 -16.09 3.99
CA THR A 100 13.84 -15.77 5.21
C THR A 100 12.92 -15.67 6.43
N VAL A 101 11.80 -14.96 6.30
CA VAL A 101 10.78 -14.88 7.37
C VAL A 101 10.19 -16.27 7.64
N CYS A 102 9.86 -17.04 6.61
CA CYS A 102 9.33 -18.39 6.77
C CYS A 102 10.32 -19.31 7.51
N ALA A 103 11.60 -19.26 7.15
CA ALA A 103 12.65 -20.03 7.82
C ALA A 103 12.82 -19.61 9.29
N HIS A 104 12.61 -18.33 9.60
CA HIS A 104 12.64 -17.82 10.97
C HIS A 104 11.43 -18.29 11.79
N LEU A 105 10.22 -18.29 11.23
CA LEU A 105 9.01 -18.67 11.96
C LEU A 105 8.82 -20.19 12.10
N ASN A 106 9.24 -20.98 11.10
CA ASN A 106 8.98 -22.42 11.07
C ASN A 106 9.42 -23.22 12.32
N PRO A 107 10.61 -23.01 12.92
CA PRO A 107 11.01 -23.74 14.13
C PRO A 107 10.22 -23.33 15.39
N ARG A 108 9.49 -22.22 15.35
CA ARG A 108 8.82 -21.59 16.51
C ARG A 108 7.30 -21.84 16.54
N ARG A 109 6.76 -22.47 15.48
CA ARG A 109 5.32 -22.75 15.36
C ARG A 109 4.89 -23.89 16.30
N LEU A 110 3.64 -23.85 16.74
CA LEU A 110 3.04 -24.95 17.49
C LEU A 110 2.83 -26.18 16.61
N VAL A 111 2.80 -27.35 17.26
CA VAL A 111 2.39 -28.60 16.62
C VAL A 111 0.95 -28.43 16.10
N THR A 112 0.69 -28.93 14.90
CA THR A 112 -0.56 -28.79 14.13
C THR A 112 -0.93 -27.37 13.67
N THR A 113 -0.07 -26.36 13.84
CA THR A 113 -0.30 -25.02 13.26
C THR A 113 0.35 -24.91 11.88
N GLU A 114 -0.43 -24.54 10.87
CA GLU A 114 0.05 -24.17 9.55
C GLU A 114 0.28 -22.65 9.50
N VAL A 115 1.50 -22.24 9.16
CA VAL A 115 1.89 -20.83 9.09
C VAL A 115 2.18 -20.47 7.64
N HIS A 116 1.48 -19.47 7.11
CA HIS A 116 1.77 -18.89 5.81
C HIS A 116 2.40 -17.52 5.95
N VAL A 117 3.45 -17.25 5.19
CA VAL A 117 4.02 -15.91 5.05
C VAL A 117 3.66 -15.38 3.66
N ARG A 118 3.04 -14.21 3.60
CA ARG A 118 2.58 -13.59 2.36
C ARG A 118 2.91 -12.10 2.33
N GLY A 119 3.05 -11.55 1.13
CA GLY A 119 3.05 -10.11 0.92
C GLY A 119 1.62 -9.56 0.75
N PRO A 120 1.46 -8.23 0.83
CA PRO A 120 0.17 -7.58 0.59
C PRO A 120 -0.28 -7.68 -0.87
N ILE A 121 -1.59 -7.76 -1.06
CA ILE A 121 -2.25 -7.69 -2.36
C ILE A 121 -2.71 -6.26 -2.58
N TYR A 122 -1.93 -5.50 -3.34
CA TYR A 122 -2.24 -4.10 -3.60
C TYR A 122 -3.36 -3.92 -4.62
N LYS A 123 -4.51 -3.42 -4.17
CA LYS A 123 -5.60 -2.94 -5.02
C LYS A 123 -5.23 -1.58 -5.61
N ARG A 124 -5.12 -1.53 -6.94
CA ARG A 124 -4.77 -0.31 -7.68
C ARG A 124 -5.94 0.67 -7.66
N LEU A 125 -5.69 1.87 -7.14
CA LEU A 125 -6.68 2.93 -6.98
C LEU A 125 -6.29 4.17 -7.79
N TRP A 126 -7.30 4.85 -8.33
CA TRP A 126 -7.20 6.16 -8.95
C TRP A 126 -8.09 7.13 -8.19
N VAL A 127 -7.55 8.31 -7.90
CA VAL A 127 -8.26 9.36 -7.19
C VAL A 127 -8.24 10.63 -8.04
N SER A 128 -9.40 11.24 -8.22
CA SER A 128 -9.52 12.56 -8.83
C SER A 128 -10.17 13.53 -7.85
N VAL A 129 -9.55 14.67 -7.63
CA VAL A 129 -9.96 15.65 -6.63
C VAL A 129 -10.13 17.00 -7.30
N GLY A 130 -11.30 17.61 -7.12
CA GLY A 130 -11.60 18.99 -7.46
C GLY A 130 -11.60 19.86 -6.20
N VAL A 131 -10.71 20.85 -6.13
CA VAL A 131 -10.57 21.75 -4.97
C VAL A 131 -10.66 23.22 -5.37
N ASN A 132 -11.07 24.07 -4.43
CA ASN A 132 -10.87 25.52 -4.52
C ASN A 132 -9.75 25.91 -3.57
N VAL A 133 -8.79 26.68 -4.08
CA VAL A 133 -7.66 27.19 -3.30
C VAL A 133 -8.03 28.55 -2.71
N ILE A 134 -7.60 28.81 -1.47
CA ILE A 134 -7.81 30.11 -0.82
C ILE A 134 -7.19 31.23 -1.66
N ALA A 135 -7.95 32.32 -1.84
CA ALA A 135 -7.48 33.50 -2.58
C ALA A 135 -6.14 34.02 -2.00
N GLY A 136 -5.16 34.26 -2.89
CA GLY A 136 -3.84 34.74 -2.51
C GLY A 136 -2.80 33.66 -2.18
N ARG A 137 -3.16 32.37 -2.23
CA ARG A 137 -2.20 31.25 -2.19
C ARG A 137 -1.89 30.75 -3.60
N ASP A 138 -0.69 30.22 -3.77
CA ASP A 138 -0.28 29.60 -5.02
C ASP A 138 -0.96 28.23 -5.21
N ILE A 139 -1.54 28.02 -6.39
CA ILE A 139 -2.31 26.82 -6.70
C ILE A 139 -1.42 25.57 -6.78
N ALA A 140 -0.25 25.67 -7.42
CA ALA A 140 0.62 24.51 -7.65
C ALA A 140 1.13 23.85 -6.35
N PRO A 141 1.69 24.59 -5.37
CA PRO A 141 2.10 24.01 -4.09
C PRO A 141 0.95 23.38 -3.32
N VAL A 142 -0.26 23.98 -3.36
CA VAL A 142 -1.44 23.42 -2.70
C VAL A 142 -1.85 22.11 -3.38
N HIS A 143 -1.84 22.04 -4.71
CA HIS A 143 -2.13 20.80 -5.43
C HIS A 143 -1.12 19.70 -5.10
N ASP A 144 0.17 20.03 -5.00
CA ASP A 144 1.20 19.07 -4.60
C ASP A 144 1.03 18.60 -3.15
N ALA A 145 0.70 19.52 -2.23
CA ALA A 145 0.39 19.18 -0.84
C ALA A 145 -0.82 18.24 -0.75
N VAL A 146 -1.87 18.47 -1.54
CA VAL A 146 -3.03 17.57 -1.64
C VAL A 146 -2.62 16.19 -2.16
N ARG A 147 -1.82 16.12 -3.24
CA ARG A 147 -1.33 14.84 -3.78
C ARG A 147 -0.56 14.07 -2.71
N GLN A 148 0.34 14.74 -2.01
CA GLN A 148 1.16 14.14 -0.98
C GLN A 148 0.32 13.69 0.22
N ALA A 149 -0.65 14.49 0.67
CA ALA A 149 -1.53 14.14 1.78
C ALA A 149 -2.33 12.86 1.49
N VAL A 150 -2.93 12.74 0.30
CA VAL A 150 -3.67 11.54 -0.10
C VAL A 150 -2.74 10.34 -0.24
N ARG A 151 -1.55 10.52 -0.82
CA ARG A 151 -0.54 9.45 -0.96
C ARG A 151 -0.06 8.93 0.40
N THR A 152 0.27 9.84 1.31
CA THR A 152 0.68 9.51 2.68
C THR A 152 -0.45 8.81 3.42
N PHE A 153 -1.69 9.32 3.32
CA PHE A 153 -2.84 8.73 4.00
C PHE A 153 -3.15 7.29 3.53
N LEU A 154 -3.03 7.01 2.23
CA LEU A 154 -3.22 5.67 1.67
C LEU A 154 -1.96 4.77 1.81
N SER A 155 -0.89 5.26 2.44
CA SER A 155 0.34 4.49 2.60
C SER A 155 0.13 3.28 3.53
N PRO A 156 0.66 2.10 3.17
CA PRO A 156 0.59 0.92 4.04
C PRO A 156 1.48 1.01 5.28
N LEU A 157 2.45 1.93 5.33
CA LEU A 157 3.45 2.02 6.40
C LEU A 157 3.25 3.22 7.35
N VAL A 158 2.95 4.40 6.80
CA VAL A 158 2.87 5.66 7.58
C VAL A 158 1.48 6.29 7.58
N GLY A 159 0.58 5.76 6.75
CA GLY A 159 -0.75 6.31 6.52
C GLY A 159 -1.79 5.86 7.54
N GLY A 160 -3.04 5.81 7.11
CA GLY A 160 -4.17 5.41 7.94
C GLY A 160 -4.59 6.49 8.93
N PHE A 161 -5.53 6.13 9.80
CA PHE A 161 -6.11 7.05 10.78
C PHE A 161 -5.20 7.28 11.99
N ASP A 162 -4.40 6.26 12.34
CA ASP A 162 -3.49 6.26 13.49
C ASP A 162 -2.02 6.49 13.08
N GLU A 163 -1.76 6.87 11.82
CA GLU A 163 -0.41 7.11 11.27
C GLU A 163 0.55 5.90 11.34
N THR A 164 0.00 4.69 11.46
CA THR A 164 0.74 3.41 11.52
C THR A 164 0.56 2.56 10.24
N GLY A 165 0.03 3.18 9.19
CA GLY A 165 -0.30 2.53 7.93
C GLY A 165 -1.81 2.29 7.75
N TRP A 166 -2.24 2.05 6.51
CA TRP A 166 -3.64 1.78 6.20
C TRP A 166 -4.19 0.58 6.99
N PRO A 167 -5.30 0.71 7.74
CA PRO A 167 -5.83 -0.39 8.53
C PRO A 167 -6.37 -1.53 7.66
N ARG A 168 -6.15 -2.77 8.11
CA ARG A 168 -6.65 -3.98 7.45
C ARG A 168 -8.18 -4.05 7.52
N ASP A 169 -8.78 -4.75 6.56
CA ASP A 169 -10.24 -4.95 6.45
C ASP A 169 -11.06 -3.64 6.45
N THR A 170 -10.42 -2.51 6.15
CA THR A 170 -11.07 -1.19 6.14
C THR A 170 -11.24 -0.71 4.72
N GLN A 171 -12.47 -0.33 4.38
CA GLN A 171 -12.80 0.21 3.06
C GLN A 171 -12.19 1.60 2.87
N VAL A 172 -11.74 1.89 1.64
CA VAL A 172 -11.40 3.25 1.24
C VAL A 172 -12.66 3.92 0.74
N ASP A 173 -13.07 5.01 1.38
CA ASP A 173 -14.27 5.75 1.00
C ASP A 173 -13.96 7.19 0.58
N THR A 174 -14.81 7.74 -0.28
CA THR A 174 -14.67 9.10 -0.82
C THR A 174 -14.78 10.19 0.25
N ASN A 175 -15.58 9.98 1.29
CA ASN A 175 -15.79 10.95 2.37
C ASN A 175 -14.55 11.10 3.26
N THR A 176 -13.88 10.00 3.56
CA THR A 176 -12.62 9.97 4.29
C THR A 176 -11.53 10.68 3.49
N LEU A 177 -11.44 10.41 2.18
CA LEU A 177 -10.52 11.13 1.31
C LEU A 177 -10.84 12.63 1.24
N LEU A 178 -12.11 13.01 1.17
CA LEU A 178 -12.55 14.40 1.23
C LEU A 178 -12.08 15.07 2.52
N ALA A 179 -12.24 14.41 3.67
CA ALA A 179 -11.80 14.94 4.96
C ALA A 179 -10.28 15.15 5.02
N VAL A 180 -9.50 14.23 4.43
CA VAL A 180 -8.04 14.36 4.34
C VAL A 180 -7.64 15.55 3.48
N VAL A 181 -8.25 15.69 2.30
CA VAL A 181 -7.99 16.82 1.38
C VAL A 181 -8.38 18.15 2.03
N ALA A 182 -9.52 18.20 2.72
CA ALA A 182 -10.01 19.41 3.37
C ALA A 182 -9.12 19.92 4.52
N ARG A 183 -8.25 19.07 5.08
CA ARG A 183 -7.30 19.45 6.15
C ARG A 183 -6.01 20.07 5.62
N VAL A 184 -5.77 20.05 4.32
CA VAL A 184 -4.53 20.58 3.72
C VAL A 184 -4.55 22.11 3.77
N ASP A 185 -3.46 22.72 4.26
CA ASP A 185 -3.32 24.18 4.28
C ASP A 185 -3.43 24.77 2.86
N GLY A 186 -4.23 25.83 2.72
CA GLY A 186 -4.51 26.47 1.44
C GLY A 186 -5.73 25.93 0.69
N VAL A 187 -6.36 24.83 1.11
CA VAL A 187 -7.63 24.38 0.54
C VAL A 187 -8.80 25.15 1.18
N GLN A 188 -9.59 25.84 0.37
CA GLN A 188 -10.79 26.57 0.81
C GLN A 188 -12.00 25.64 0.90
N SER A 189 -12.22 24.84 -0.15
CA SER A 189 -13.32 23.87 -0.22
C SER A 189 -12.95 22.72 -1.15
N VAL A 190 -13.50 21.55 -0.88
CA VAL A 190 -13.43 20.39 -1.77
C VAL A 190 -14.76 20.30 -2.51
N ASN A 191 -14.73 20.36 -3.83
CA ASN A 191 -15.94 20.34 -4.64
C ASN A 191 -16.36 18.90 -4.95
N GLU A 192 -15.40 18.05 -5.29
CA GLU A 192 -15.67 16.69 -5.75
C GLU A 192 -14.46 15.79 -5.51
N VAL A 193 -14.72 14.55 -5.07
CA VAL A 193 -13.73 13.48 -4.97
C VAL A 193 -14.29 12.26 -5.69
N GLN A 194 -13.58 11.80 -6.72
CA GLN A 194 -13.89 10.56 -7.42
C GLN A 194 -12.84 9.53 -7.06
N LEU A 195 -13.30 8.34 -6.68
CA LEU A 195 -12.47 7.17 -6.41
C LEU A 195 -12.81 6.08 -7.43
N GLY A 196 -11.81 5.38 -7.93
CA GLY A 196 -12.04 4.26 -8.84
C GLY A 196 -10.92 3.23 -8.86
N LEU A 197 -11.27 2.07 -9.40
CA LEU A 197 -10.32 1.00 -9.71
C LEU A 197 -9.72 1.22 -11.11
N GLU A 198 -8.96 0.24 -11.61
CA GLU A 198 -8.36 0.29 -12.95
C GLU A 198 -9.39 0.35 -14.07
N THR A 199 -10.54 -0.28 -13.85
CA THR A 199 -11.67 -0.33 -14.77
C THR A 199 -12.96 0.01 -14.03
N GLY A 200 -13.98 0.44 -14.78
CA GLY A 200 -15.29 0.81 -14.23
C GLY A 200 -15.43 2.29 -13.89
N GLY A 201 -16.61 2.68 -13.41
CA GLY A 201 -16.95 4.06 -13.05
C GLY A 201 -16.35 4.51 -11.72
N ALA A 202 -16.74 5.72 -11.30
CA ALA A 202 -16.48 6.18 -9.95
C ALA A 202 -17.26 5.32 -8.93
N LEU A 203 -16.61 5.01 -7.81
CA LEU A 203 -17.14 4.24 -6.70
C LEU A 203 -17.11 5.10 -5.45
N ASP A 204 -18.14 4.99 -4.61
CA ASP A 204 -18.19 5.70 -3.32
C ASP A 204 -17.26 5.06 -2.29
N SER A 205 -17.13 3.73 -2.34
CA SER A 205 -16.19 3.00 -1.50
C SER A 205 -15.63 1.75 -2.17
N ILE A 206 -14.43 1.35 -1.76
CA ILE A 206 -13.74 0.15 -2.19
C ILE A 206 -13.39 -0.67 -0.96
N ALA A 207 -14.07 -1.80 -0.79
CA ALA A 207 -13.80 -2.72 0.30
C ALA A 207 -12.43 -3.39 0.13
N MET A 208 -11.70 -3.48 1.24
CA MET A 208 -10.45 -4.23 1.37
C MET A 208 -10.71 -5.42 2.29
N GLN A 209 -10.20 -6.59 1.95
CA GLN A 209 -10.39 -7.80 2.74
C GLN A 209 -9.10 -8.63 2.83
N GLY A 210 -8.83 -9.18 4.01
CA GLY A 210 -7.74 -10.13 4.22
C GLY A 210 -6.37 -9.47 3.99
N LEU A 211 -5.71 -9.84 2.89
CA LEU A 211 -4.37 -9.36 2.51
C LEU A 211 -4.42 -8.11 1.61
N GLU A 212 -5.60 -7.58 1.31
CA GLU A 212 -5.74 -6.46 0.41
C GLU A 212 -5.41 -5.13 1.07
N LEU A 213 -4.59 -4.32 0.40
CA LEU A 213 -4.26 -2.96 0.80
C LEU A 213 -4.42 -1.99 -0.38
N PRO A 214 -4.74 -0.71 -0.13
CA PRO A 214 -4.80 0.29 -1.18
C PRO A 214 -3.41 0.57 -1.76
N HIS A 215 -3.36 0.84 -3.07
CA HIS A 215 -2.19 1.39 -3.73
C HIS A 215 -2.64 2.47 -4.70
N LEU A 216 -2.29 3.71 -4.39
CA LEU A 216 -2.59 4.87 -5.22
C LEU A 216 -1.67 4.87 -6.46
N VAL A 217 -2.23 4.53 -7.62
CA VAL A 217 -1.49 4.49 -8.89
C VAL A 217 -1.51 5.84 -9.59
N GLY A 218 -2.64 6.54 -9.52
CA GLY A 218 -2.82 7.83 -10.18
C GLY A 218 -3.64 8.78 -9.32
N ILE A 219 -3.18 10.03 -9.21
CA ILE A 219 -3.91 11.11 -8.58
C ILE A 219 -3.95 12.34 -9.47
N SER A 220 -5.15 12.86 -9.71
CA SER A 220 -5.36 14.15 -10.38
C SER A 220 -5.95 15.14 -9.39
N VAL A 221 -5.36 16.33 -9.34
CA VAL A 221 -5.87 17.46 -8.55
C VAL A 221 -6.11 18.63 -9.51
N ALA A 222 -7.34 19.11 -9.55
CA ALA A 222 -7.77 20.21 -10.41
C ALA A 222 -8.48 21.29 -9.58
N SER A 223 -8.43 22.53 -10.07
CA SER A 223 -9.20 23.61 -9.48
C SER A 223 -10.64 23.56 -9.99
N GLY A 224 -11.64 23.70 -9.11
CA GLY A 224 -13.04 23.52 -9.49
C GLY A 224 -13.48 22.06 -9.41
N SER A 225 -14.10 21.52 -10.46
CA SER A 225 -14.60 20.14 -10.49
C SER A 225 -13.47 19.12 -10.66
N ALA A 226 -13.71 17.88 -10.20
CA ALA A 226 -12.76 16.81 -10.41
C ALA A 226 -12.69 16.47 -11.91
N ARG A 227 -11.52 16.02 -12.38
CA ARG A 227 -11.40 15.49 -13.74
C ARG A 227 -12.02 14.09 -13.80
N PRO A 228 -12.66 13.68 -14.90
CA PRO A 228 -13.16 12.32 -15.04
C PRO A 228 -12.04 11.28 -14.88
N LEU A 229 -12.30 10.21 -14.14
CA LEU A 229 -11.31 9.16 -13.83
C LEU A 229 -10.62 8.58 -15.08
N ASP A 230 -11.33 8.47 -16.20
CA ASP A 230 -10.77 7.95 -17.45
C ASP A 230 -9.58 8.79 -17.95
N THR A 231 -9.68 10.12 -17.81
CA THR A 231 -8.57 11.03 -18.14
C THR A 231 -7.37 10.84 -17.22
N VAL A 232 -7.60 10.49 -15.94
CA VAL A 232 -6.56 10.25 -14.94
C VAL A 232 -5.87 8.90 -15.18
N ARG A 233 -6.61 7.90 -15.66
CA ARG A 233 -6.08 6.58 -16.06
C ARG A 233 -5.26 6.62 -17.34
N GLY A 234 -5.30 7.73 -18.08
CA GLY A 234 -4.72 7.81 -19.43
C GLY A 234 -5.51 6.99 -20.45
N THR A 235 -6.71 6.52 -20.10
CA THR A 235 -7.65 5.86 -21.00
C THR A 235 -8.60 6.92 -21.52
N THR A 236 -8.40 7.40 -22.74
CA THR A 236 -9.42 8.25 -23.37
C THR A 236 -10.73 7.45 -23.41
N PRO A 237 -11.85 7.96 -22.84
CA PRO A 237 -13.13 7.33 -23.11
C PRO A 237 -13.34 7.29 -24.64
N PRO A 238 -14.00 6.27 -25.20
CA PRO A 238 -14.50 6.37 -26.55
C PRO A 238 -15.51 7.52 -26.55
N GLY A 239 -15.04 8.70 -26.96
CA GLY A 239 -15.90 9.87 -27.10
C GLY A 239 -16.92 9.58 -28.19
N ASP A 240 -18.20 9.76 -27.85
CA ASP A 240 -19.22 10.02 -28.85
C ASP A 240 -18.82 11.30 -29.61
N GLY A 241 -18.47 11.13 -30.89
CA GLY A 241 -18.24 12.23 -31.82
C GLY A 241 -16.79 12.41 -32.30
N ASP A 242 -16.33 11.50 -33.14
CA ASP A 242 -15.90 11.87 -34.50
C ASP A 242 -15.90 10.59 -35.35
N SER A 243 -16.56 10.62 -36.51
CA SER A 243 -16.55 9.51 -37.45
C SER A 243 -15.08 9.16 -37.77
N PRO A 244 -14.65 7.89 -37.69
CA PRO A 244 -13.27 7.55 -38.00
C PRO A 244 -13.02 7.93 -39.46
N ARG A 245 -12.12 8.90 -39.69
CA ARG A 245 -11.54 9.15 -41.01
C ARG A 245 -10.74 7.90 -41.38
N LEU A 246 -11.43 6.97 -42.02
CA LEU A 246 -10.86 5.80 -42.66
C LEU A 246 -9.89 6.30 -43.73
N PHE A 247 -8.59 6.27 -43.44
CA PHE A 247 -7.58 6.35 -44.47
C PHE A 247 -7.53 4.98 -45.15
N PRO A 248 -7.94 4.84 -46.42
CA PRO A 248 -7.81 3.56 -47.12
C PRO A 248 -6.32 3.26 -47.28
N VAL A 249 -5.87 2.21 -46.61
CA VAL A 249 -4.57 1.58 -46.86
C VAL A 249 -4.66 0.95 -48.26
N PRO A 250 -3.81 1.35 -49.22
CA PRO A 250 -3.81 0.71 -50.53
C PRO A 250 -3.34 -0.73 -50.36
N VAL A 251 -4.24 -1.69 -50.63
CA VAL A 251 -3.88 -3.10 -50.70
C VAL A 251 -3.21 -3.33 -52.05
N VAL A 252 -1.92 -3.69 -52.02
CA VAL A 252 -1.20 -4.17 -53.21
C VAL A 252 -1.58 -5.64 -53.39
N PRO A 253 -2.17 -6.04 -54.53
CA PRO A 253 -2.51 -7.44 -54.77
C PRO A 253 -1.23 -8.28 -54.93
N GLU A 254 -1.19 -9.46 -54.30
CA GLU A 254 -0.01 -10.34 -54.25
C GLU A 254 0.29 -11.12 -55.54
N SER A 255 -0.44 -10.86 -56.63
CA SER A 255 -0.05 -11.32 -57.96
C SER A 255 -0.75 -10.49 -59.03
N CYS A 256 -0.19 -10.46 -60.24
CA CYS A 256 -0.84 -9.89 -61.42
C CYS A 256 -2.23 -10.49 -61.67
#